data_AF-A0AAJ0G7H5-F1
#
_entry.id   AF-A0AAJ0G7H5-F1
#
_cell.length_a   1.000
_cell.length_b   1.000
_cell.length_c   1.000
_cell.angle_alpha   90.00
_cell.angle_beta   90.00
_cell.angle_gamma   90.00
#
_symmetry.space_group_name_H-M   'P 1'
#
loop_
_entity.id
_entity.type
_entity.pdbx_description
1 polymer ?
#
loop_
_entity_poly.entity_id
_entity_poly.type
_entity_poly.pdbx_seq_one_letter_code
_entity_poly.pdbx_strand_id
1 'polypeptide(L)'
;MHSSLVRVQNVFGFFTSVAFTVAAVIAVSVLLSPQHPSASLELRNVQVVKGRPHYYSTKREEYAHIKFDLDADLTSLFKWNTKQIFLYITASYPSSSPSTIPSSEAVIWDAIIPSDFARSHANTYLHPTTSKTKPSKKSKQKGKPYPEGASPGIVRLSNQKPKYQITDVSGKIAERTNATLNLHWNIQPWVGALVWTNTKTYGRWEGLKGGVSGFEFPALKGSETVKKEELRTETGGERNRGSPA
;
A
#
# COMPACT_ATOMS: atom_id res chain seq x y z
N MET A 1 4.21 -32.29 48.49
CA MET A 1 4.07 -32.38 47.03
C MET A 1 3.94 -30.99 46.40
N HIS A 2 5.00 -30.17 46.47
CA HIS A 2 5.11 -28.92 45.69
C HIS A 2 6.57 -28.78 45.24
N SER A 3 6.91 -29.37 44.09
CA SER A 3 8.22 -29.13 43.47
C SER A 3 8.30 -27.67 43.04
N SER A 4 9.50 -27.08 43.09
CA SER A 4 9.77 -25.73 42.57
C SER A 4 9.28 -25.57 41.13
N LEU A 5 9.36 -26.64 40.33
CA LEU A 5 8.88 -26.71 38.96
C LEU A 5 7.36 -26.47 38.86
N VAL A 6 6.56 -27.08 39.75
CA VAL A 6 5.09 -26.90 39.78
C VAL A 6 4.72 -25.46 40.11
N ARG A 7 5.48 -24.80 41.00
CA ARG A 7 5.25 -23.39 41.33
C ARG A 7 5.55 -22.47 40.16
N VAL A 8 6.65 -22.71 39.44
CA VAL A 8 7.00 -21.95 38.23
C VAL A 8 5.95 -22.14 37.14
N GLN A 9 5.49 -23.38 36.93
CA GLN A 9 4.44 -23.67 35.96
C GLN A 9 3.14 -22.92 36.29
N ASN A 10 2.73 -22.88 37.56
CA ASN A 10 1.53 -22.15 37.97
C ASN A 10 1.67 -20.63 37.81
N VAL A 11 2.83 -20.07 38.16
CA VAL A 11 3.11 -18.63 37.97
C VAL A 11 3.12 -18.26 36.49
N PHE A 12 3.74 -19.08 35.64
CA PHE A 12 3.74 -18.88 34.20
C PHE A 12 2.34 -19.03 33.59
N GLY A 13 1.57 -20.02 34.03
CA GLY A 13 0.17 -20.21 33.63
C GLY A 13 -0.71 -19.02 34.02
N PHE A 14 -0.53 -18.48 35.23
CA PHE A 14 -1.24 -17.27 35.66
C PHE A 14 -0.79 -16.03 34.88
N PHE A 15 0.52 -15.84 34.68
CA PHE A 15 1.04 -14.73 33.89
C PHE A 15 0.50 -14.75 32.46
N THR A 16 0.52 -15.92 31.79
CA THR A 16 0.02 -16.05 30.42
C THR A 16 -1.48 -15.81 30.34
N SER A 17 -2.28 -16.32 31.28
CA SER A 17 -3.73 -16.06 31.28
C SER A 17 -4.06 -14.57 31.47
N VAL A 18 -3.37 -13.88 32.36
CA VAL A 18 -3.51 -12.42 32.53
C VAL A 18 -3.03 -11.68 31.27
N ALA A 19 -1.91 -12.09 30.68
CA ALA A 19 -1.41 -11.48 29.44
C ALA A 19 -2.39 -11.65 28.27
N PHE A 20 -2.99 -12.83 28.10
CA PHE A 20 -3.98 -13.08 27.04
C PHE A 20 -5.30 -12.36 27.28
N THR A 21 -5.76 -12.25 28.52
CA THR A 21 -6.98 -11.46 28.84
C THR A 21 -6.78 -9.98 28.56
N VAL A 22 -5.63 -9.41 28.95
CA VAL A 22 -5.27 -8.02 28.61
C VAL A 22 -5.15 -7.87 27.09
N ALA A 23 -4.48 -8.79 26.41
CA ALA A 23 -4.35 -8.77 24.94
C ALA A 23 -5.72 -8.82 24.24
N ALA A 24 -6.67 -9.60 24.75
CA ALA A 24 -8.04 -9.66 24.23
C ALA A 24 -8.77 -8.33 24.40
N VAL A 25 -8.66 -7.69 25.58
CA VAL A 25 -9.24 -6.36 25.83
C VAL A 25 -8.63 -5.32 24.89
N ILE A 26 -7.31 -5.36 24.69
CA ILE A 26 -6.59 -4.49 23.74
C ILE A 26 -7.12 -4.70 22.32
N ALA A 27 -7.28 -5.95 21.87
CA ALA A 27 -7.79 -6.25 20.53
C ALA A 27 -9.22 -5.74 20.34
N VAL A 28 -10.10 -5.90 21.34
CA VAL A 28 -11.50 -5.46 21.27
C VAL A 28 -11.63 -3.94 21.32
N SER A 29 -10.73 -3.24 22.03
CA SER A 29 -10.76 -1.78 22.16
C SER A 29 -10.70 -1.03 20.82
N VAL A 30 -10.14 -1.66 19.77
CA VAL A 30 -10.06 -1.10 18.42
C VAL A 30 -11.46 -0.87 17.83
N LEU A 31 -12.42 -1.77 18.13
CA LEU A 31 -13.81 -1.66 17.67
C LEU A 31 -14.52 -0.42 18.24
N LEU A 32 -14.08 0.04 19.41
CA LEU A 32 -14.63 1.21 20.07
C LEU A 32 -14.01 2.52 19.57
N SER A 33 -12.89 2.47 18.84
CA SER A 33 -12.18 3.65 18.36
C SER A 33 -12.81 4.18 17.07
N PRO A 34 -13.17 5.48 16.99
CA PRO A 34 -13.74 6.05 15.78
C PRO A 34 -12.71 6.12 14.64
N GLN A 35 -13.14 5.83 13.41
CA GLN A 35 -12.33 5.85 12.20
C GLN A 35 -13.05 6.63 11.11
N HIS A 36 -12.34 7.50 10.41
CA HIS A 36 -12.86 8.32 9.31
C HIS A 36 -11.75 8.59 8.29
N PRO A 37 -11.29 7.57 7.54
CA PRO A 37 -10.27 7.76 6.53
C PRO A 37 -10.84 8.46 5.29
N SER A 38 -10.07 9.35 4.68
CA SER A 38 -10.45 10.05 3.44
C SER A 38 -9.29 10.08 2.46
N ALA A 39 -9.57 9.95 1.17
CA ALA A 39 -8.55 10.06 0.12
C ALA A 39 -9.10 10.62 -1.18
N SER A 40 -8.29 11.45 -1.85
CA SER A 40 -8.45 11.81 -3.25
C SER A 40 -7.40 11.07 -4.07
N LEU A 41 -7.84 10.33 -5.08
CA LEU A 41 -6.99 9.63 -6.02
C LEU A 41 -7.34 10.15 -7.42
N GLU A 42 -6.37 10.76 -8.09
CA GLU A 42 -6.57 11.36 -9.41
C GLU A 42 -5.63 10.75 -10.44
N LEU A 43 -6.17 10.39 -11.59
CA LEU A 43 -5.39 9.93 -12.72
C LEU A 43 -4.68 11.12 -13.40
N ARG A 44 -3.37 11.04 -13.59
CA ARG A 44 -2.61 12.05 -14.36
C ARG A 44 -2.35 11.64 -15.79
N ASN A 45 -1.84 10.43 -15.98
CA ASN A 45 -1.41 9.98 -17.29
C ASN A 45 -1.40 8.46 -17.36
N VAL A 46 -1.90 7.91 -18.47
CA VAL A 46 -1.81 6.49 -18.78
C VAL A 46 -1.10 6.35 -20.11
N GLN A 47 -0.15 5.42 -20.19
CA GLN A 47 0.55 5.10 -21.42
C GLN A 47 0.61 3.59 -21.56
N VAL A 48 0.24 3.09 -22.74
CA VAL A 48 0.39 1.67 -23.07
C VAL A 48 1.52 1.52 -24.08
N VAL A 49 2.51 0.69 -23.74
CA VAL A 49 3.70 0.44 -24.57
C VAL A 49 3.94 -1.05 -24.71
N LYS A 50 4.32 -1.50 -25.90
CA LYS A 50 4.68 -2.89 -26.16
C LYS A 50 6.17 -3.10 -25.86
N GLY A 51 6.47 -4.03 -24.96
CA GLY A 51 7.83 -4.30 -24.50
C GLY A 51 8.09 -5.78 -24.23
N ARG A 52 9.30 -6.10 -23.74
CA ARG A 52 9.61 -7.42 -23.16
C ARG A 52 9.54 -7.30 -21.63
N PRO A 53 8.88 -8.24 -20.91
CA PRO A 53 8.79 -8.17 -19.45
C PRO A 53 10.16 -8.27 -18.78
N HIS A 54 11.01 -9.12 -19.35
CA HIS A 54 12.37 -9.33 -18.88
C HIS A 54 13.32 -9.44 -20.07
N TYR A 55 14.60 -9.16 -19.86
CA TYR A 55 15.60 -9.18 -20.94
C TYR A 55 15.63 -10.53 -21.68
N TYR A 56 15.44 -11.61 -20.92
CA TYR A 56 15.41 -12.99 -21.42
C TYR A 56 14.03 -13.48 -21.91
N SER A 57 12.96 -12.67 -21.79
CA SER A 57 11.66 -13.09 -22.30
C SER A 57 11.57 -12.90 -23.81
N THR A 58 11.19 -13.97 -24.51
CA THR A 58 10.96 -13.95 -25.96
C THR A 58 9.62 -13.29 -26.31
N LYS A 59 8.65 -13.33 -25.39
CA LYS A 59 7.30 -12.80 -25.59
C LYS A 59 7.28 -11.29 -25.41
N ARG A 60 6.65 -10.59 -26.36
CA ARG A 60 6.37 -9.15 -26.27
C ARG A 60 4.93 -8.93 -25.87
N GLU A 61 4.73 -8.15 -24.82
CA GLU A 61 3.41 -7.85 -24.25
C GLU A 61 3.22 -6.34 -24.09
N GLU A 62 1.97 -5.93 -23.92
CA GLU A 62 1.61 -4.55 -23.68
C GLU A 62 1.62 -4.22 -22.19
N TYR A 63 2.35 -3.18 -21.81
CA TYR A 63 2.47 -2.69 -20.45
C TYR A 63 1.76 -1.35 -20.31
N ALA A 64 0.94 -1.22 -19.27
CA ALA A 64 0.39 0.07 -18.89
C ALA A 64 1.25 0.73 -17.81
N HIS A 65 1.64 1.98 -18.08
CA HIS A 65 2.27 2.90 -17.14
C HIS A 65 1.23 3.91 -16.69
N ILE A 66 0.85 3.83 -15.43
CA ILE A 66 -0.19 4.67 -14.84
C ILE A 66 0.44 5.63 -13.85
N LYS A 67 0.35 6.93 -14.13
CA LYS A 67 0.74 8.01 -13.22
C LYS A 67 -0.49 8.59 -12.55
N PHE A 68 -0.37 8.88 -11.27
CA PHE A 68 -1.47 9.33 -10.44
C PHE A 68 -1.02 10.37 -9.42
N ASP A 69 -1.99 11.10 -8.89
CA ASP A 69 -1.86 11.93 -7.70
C ASP A 69 -2.67 11.29 -6.58
N LEU A 70 -2.13 11.34 -5.37
CA LEU A 70 -2.78 10.80 -4.18
C LEU A 70 -2.67 11.83 -3.05
N ASP A 71 -3.81 12.21 -2.50
CA ASP A 71 -3.90 12.91 -1.22
C ASP A 71 -4.76 12.07 -0.28
N ALA A 72 -4.12 11.37 0.66
CA ALA A 72 -4.80 10.49 1.60
C ALA A 72 -4.56 10.94 3.04
N ASP A 73 -5.65 11.06 3.79
CA ASP A 73 -5.67 11.26 5.23
C ASP A 73 -6.14 9.98 5.93
N LEU A 74 -5.17 9.25 6.45
CA LEU A 74 -5.33 8.02 7.23
C LEU A 74 -4.99 8.25 8.71
N THR A 75 -4.86 9.50 9.16
CA THR A 75 -4.48 9.84 10.54
C THR A 75 -5.46 9.25 11.55
N SER A 76 -6.74 9.18 11.20
CA SER A 76 -7.80 8.58 12.02
C SER A 76 -7.61 7.07 12.25
N LEU A 77 -6.84 6.37 11.41
CA LEU A 77 -6.52 4.95 11.56
C LEU A 77 -5.33 4.70 12.49
N PHE A 78 -4.51 5.72 12.75
CA PHE A 78 -3.45 5.64 13.74
C PHE A 78 -4.03 5.85 15.14
N LYS A 79 -3.91 4.79 15.95
CA LYS A 79 -4.28 4.74 17.36
C LYS A 79 -3.13 4.09 18.12
N TRP A 80 -3.23 4.02 19.43
CA TRP A 80 -2.19 3.43 20.28
C TRP A 80 -1.88 1.96 19.94
N ASN A 81 -2.87 1.19 19.45
CA ASN A 81 -2.67 -0.20 19.03
C ASN A 81 -2.24 -0.34 17.55
N THR A 82 -2.08 0.75 16.79
CA THR A 82 -1.68 0.66 15.37
C THR A 82 -0.16 0.60 15.26
N LYS A 83 0.36 -0.49 14.69
CA LYS A 83 1.79 -0.63 14.41
C LYS A 83 2.17 0.02 13.09
N GLN A 84 1.48 -0.34 12.01
CA GLN A 84 1.75 0.17 10.68
C GLN A 84 0.54 0.00 9.77
N ILE A 85 0.46 0.84 8.75
CA ILE A 85 -0.54 0.76 7.69
C ILE A 85 0.17 0.46 6.39
N PHE A 86 -0.30 -0.59 5.70
CA PHE A 86 0.10 -0.89 4.33
C PHE A 86 -0.88 -0.21 3.40
N LEU A 87 -0.41 0.77 2.65
CA LEU A 87 -1.19 1.50 1.66
C LEU A 87 -0.80 0.96 0.29
N TYR A 88 -1.76 0.65 -0.57
CA TYR A 88 -1.49 0.20 -1.92
C TYR A 88 -2.59 0.64 -2.87
N ILE A 89 -2.22 0.85 -4.12
CA ILE A 89 -3.15 1.23 -5.19
C ILE A 89 -3.20 0.09 -6.18
N THR A 90 -4.42 -0.30 -6.52
CA THR A 90 -4.69 -1.31 -7.53
C THR A 90 -5.33 -0.69 -8.75
N ALA A 91 -5.02 -1.22 -9.91
CA ALA A 91 -5.79 -1.03 -11.13
C ALA A 91 -6.67 -2.26 -11.31
N SER A 92 -7.99 -2.10 -11.24
CA SER A 92 -8.95 -3.14 -11.54
C SER A 92 -9.63 -2.89 -12.87
N TYR A 93 -9.87 -3.95 -13.64
CA TYR A 93 -10.53 -3.87 -14.93
C TYR A 93 -11.32 -5.17 -15.19
N PRO A 94 -12.44 -5.09 -15.93
CA PRO A 94 -13.25 -6.25 -16.24
C PRO A 94 -12.51 -7.27 -17.12
N SER A 95 -12.81 -8.54 -16.88
CA SER A 95 -12.33 -9.63 -17.74
C SER A 95 -13.05 -9.63 -19.09
N SER A 96 -12.54 -10.41 -20.05
CA SER A 96 -13.11 -10.49 -21.41
C SER A 96 -14.51 -11.12 -21.39
N SER A 97 -14.74 -12.00 -20.41
CA SER A 97 -15.99 -12.70 -20.21
C SER A 97 -16.48 -12.44 -18.77
N PRO A 98 -17.06 -11.26 -18.48
CA PRO A 98 -17.40 -10.85 -17.12
C PRO A 98 -18.48 -11.72 -16.46
N SER A 99 -19.24 -12.49 -17.26
CA SER A 99 -20.22 -13.47 -16.77
C SER A 99 -19.58 -14.71 -16.13
N THR A 100 -18.34 -15.03 -16.49
CA THR A 100 -17.69 -16.30 -16.13
C THR A 100 -16.38 -16.07 -15.37
N ILE A 101 -15.70 -14.97 -15.63
CA ILE A 101 -14.39 -14.65 -15.07
C ILE A 101 -14.49 -13.34 -14.29
N PRO A 102 -14.05 -13.29 -13.02
CA PRO A 102 -14.05 -12.05 -12.24
C PRO A 102 -13.12 -11.00 -12.84
N SER A 103 -13.31 -9.74 -12.44
CA SER A 103 -12.41 -8.64 -12.81
C SER A 103 -10.97 -8.94 -12.37
N SER A 104 -10.01 -8.53 -13.21
CA SER A 104 -8.60 -8.58 -12.85
C SER A 104 -8.24 -7.36 -12.00
N GLU A 105 -7.35 -7.56 -11.04
CA GLU A 105 -6.87 -6.52 -10.14
C GLU A 105 -5.35 -6.65 -9.99
N ALA A 106 -4.62 -5.56 -10.22
CA ALA A 106 -3.16 -5.55 -10.17
C ALA A 106 -2.65 -4.35 -9.37
N VAL A 107 -1.70 -4.60 -8.45
CA VAL A 107 -1.08 -3.55 -7.63
C VAL A 107 -0.09 -2.76 -8.49
N ILE A 108 -0.24 -1.43 -8.56
CA ILE A 108 0.66 -0.54 -9.31
C ILE A 108 1.65 0.20 -8.41
N TRP A 109 1.29 0.38 -7.14
CA TRP A 109 2.07 1.13 -6.16
C TRP A 109 1.71 0.69 -4.74
N ASP A 110 2.69 0.69 -3.84
CA ASP A 110 2.55 0.35 -2.42
C ASP A 110 3.43 1.27 -1.56
N ALA A 111 3.06 1.46 -0.30
CA ALA A 111 3.93 2.02 0.72
C ALA A 111 3.51 1.58 2.13
N ILE A 112 4.46 1.64 3.05
CA ILE A 112 4.24 1.36 4.46
C ILE A 112 4.31 2.67 5.24
N ILE A 113 3.31 2.91 6.06
CA ILE A 113 3.26 4.05 6.97
C ILE A 113 3.40 3.49 8.39
N PRO A 114 4.58 3.57 9.02
CA PRO A 114 4.79 3.08 10.37
C PRO A 114 4.25 4.08 11.40
N SER A 115 3.84 3.58 12.57
CA SER A 115 3.63 4.42 13.75
C SER A 115 4.96 4.87 14.36
N ASP A 116 4.90 5.82 15.28
CA ASP A 116 6.05 6.41 15.98
C ASP A 116 6.99 5.39 16.62
N PHE A 117 6.45 4.27 17.07
CA PHE A 117 7.18 3.22 17.78
C PHE A 117 7.58 2.04 16.88
N ALA A 118 7.09 2.02 15.64
CA ALA A 118 7.43 0.98 14.69
C ALA A 118 8.80 1.25 14.05
N ARG A 119 9.55 0.19 13.78
CA ARG A 119 10.83 0.27 13.08
C ARG A 119 10.58 0.64 11.60
N SER A 120 11.47 1.44 11.02
CA SER A 120 11.40 1.77 9.59
C SER A 120 11.58 0.51 8.72
N HIS A 121 10.79 0.40 7.65
CA HIS A 121 10.93 -0.60 6.59
C HIS A 121 11.48 0.02 5.29
N ALA A 122 11.95 -0.81 4.34
CA ALA A 122 12.45 -0.32 3.04
C ALA A 122 11.36 0.39 2.19
N ASN A 123 10.12 -0.07 2.29
CA ASN A 123 8.92 0.54 1.67
C ASN A 123 8.29 1.65 2.51
N THR A 124 8.98 2.15 3.53
CA THR A 124 8.43 3.26 4.32
C THR A 124 8.20 4.47 3.43
N TYR A 125 6.98 5.00 3.44
CA TYR A 125 6.68 6.26 2.80
C TYR A 125 7.49 7.37 3.48
N LEU A 126 8.20 8.16 2.69
CA LEU A 126 8.95 9.31 3.16
C LEU A 126 8.30 10.55 2.58
N HIS A 127 7.90 11.47 3.45
CA HIS A 127 7.34 12.74 2.98
C HIS A 127 8.38 13.50 2.15
N PRO A 128 7.96 14.12 1.03
CA PRO A 128 8.84 14.97 0.25
C PRO A 128 9.27 16.15 1.13
N THR A 129 10.56 16.21 1.47
CA THR A 129 11.13 17.32 2.23
C THR A 129 11.42 18.49 1.30
N THR A 130 11.06 19.71 1.71
CA THR A 130 11.30 20.95 0.96
C THR A 130 12.79 21.27 0.76
N SER A 131 13.68 20.61 1.52
CA SER A 131 15.12 20.76 1.38
C SER A 131 15.65 20.03 0.14
N LYS A 132 16.29 20.79 -0.77
CA LYS A 132 16.98 20.30 -1.98
C LYS A 132 18.21 19.42 -1.67
N THR A 133 18.58 19.27 -0.41
CA THR A 133 19.77 18.53 0.02
C THR A 133 19.40 17.09 0.36
N LYS A 134 19.91 16.11 -0.40
CA LYS A 134 19.65 14.69 -0.11
C LYS A 134 20.13 14.33 1.31
N PRO A 135 19.26 13.90 2.23
CA PRO A 135 19.69 13.51 3.57
C PRO A 135 20.60 12.29 3.48
N SER A 136 21.68 12.30 4.29
CA SER A 136 22.63 11.19 4.39
C SER A 136 21.92 9.88 4.77
N LYS A 137 22.45 8.73 4.33
CA LYS A 137 21.87 7.41 4.68
C LYS A 137 21.75 7.19 6.21
N LYS A 138 22.62 7.81 7.01
CA LYS A 138 22.60 7.73 8.48
C LYS A 138 21.50 8.58 9.12
N SER A 139 21.12 9.72 8.53
CA SER A 139 20.02 10.54 9.05
C SER A 139 18.63 9.98 8.70
N LYS A 140 18.52 9.21 7.60
CA LYS A 140 17.28 8.48 7.25
C LYS A 140 16.87 7.39 8.24
N GLN A 141 17.81 6.86 9.04
CA GLN A 141 17.55 5.78 9.99
C GLN A 141 17.09 6.25 11.37
N LYS A 142 17.29 7.53 11.72
CA LYS A 142 16.96 8.06 13.06
C LYS A 142 15.78 9.04 13.06
N GLY A 143 15.45 9.64 11.93
CA GLY A 143 14.31 10.56 11.82
C GLY A 143 12.98 9.81 11.67
N LYS A 144 11.91 10.41 12.21
CA LYS A 144 10.54 9.99 11.90
C LYS A 144 10.32 10.12 10.38
N PRO A 145 9.52 9.26 9.75
CA PRO A 145 9.29 9.29 8.30
C PRO A 145 8.43 10.47 7.82
N TYR A 146 7.85 11.22 8.76
CA TYR A 146 7.02 12.39 8.55
C TYR A 146 7.63 13.64 9.22
N PRO A 147 7.24 14.87 8.80
CA PRO A 147 7.81 16.12 9.30
C PRO A 147 7.66 16.29 10.82
N GLU A 148 8.57 17.06 11.43
CA GLU A 148 8.47 17.40 12.85
C GLU A 148 7.17 18.18 13.12
N GLY A 149 6.39 17.72 14.11
CA GLY A 149 5.07 18.29 14.44
C GLY A 149 3.89 17.72 13.64
N ALA A 150 4.12 16.85 12.66
CA ALA A 150 3.07 16.15 11.94
C ALA A 150 2.72 14.79 12.59
N SER A 151 1.50 14.31 12.35
CA SER A 151 1.06 12.96 12.72
C SER A 151 1.30 11.97 11.57
N PRO A 152 1.48 10.67 11.86
CA PRO A 152 1.51 9.64 10.83
C PRO A 152 0.14 9.52 10.14
N GLY A 153 0.15 9.15 8.86
CA GLY A 153 -1.06 8.81 8.09
C GLY A 153 -1.47 9.81 7.02
N ILE A 154 -0.79 10.95 6.89
CA ILE A 154 -0.96 11.84 5.74
C ILE A 154 -0.05 11.35 4.62
N VAL A 155 -0.59 11.14 3.42
CA VAL A 155 0.19 10.77 2.23
C VAL A 155 -0.14 11.72 1.11
N ARG A 156 0.89 12.41 0.60
CA ARG A 156 0.77 13.34 -0.53
C ARG A 156 1.75 12.98 -1.62
N LEU A 157 1.22 12.60 -2.77
CA LEU A 157 1.97 12.21 -3.95
C LEU A 157 1.43 13.00 -5.15
N SER A 158 2.32 13.58 -5.95
CA SER A 158 1.95 14.27 -7.17
C SER A 158 2.81 13.79 -8.33
N ASN A 159 2.16 13.54 -9.47
CA ASN A 159 2.71 12.97 -10.68
C ASN A 159 3.53 11.70 -10.38
N GLN A 160 2.99 10.85 -9.50
CA GLN A 160 3.66 9.68 -8.99
C GLN A 160 3.82 8.65 -10.09
N LYS A 161 5.03 8.12 -10.22
CA LYS A 161 5.30 7.00 -11.14
C LYS A 161 4.89 5.70 -10.48
N PRO A 162 4.37 4.72 -11.25
CA PRO A 162 4.05 3.42 -10.70
C PRO A 162 5.33 2.70 -10.30
N LYS A 163 5.27 1.87 -9.26
CA LYS A 163 6.36 0.96 -8.91
C LYS A 163 6.36 -0.26 -9.82
N TYR A 164 5.17 -0.77 -10.12
CA TYR A 164 4.96 -1.96 -10.92
C TYR A 164 4.24 -1.61 -12.22
N GLN A 165 4.69 -2.25 -13.30
CA GLN A 165 3.99 -2.21 -14.59
C GLN A 165 2.99 -3.36 -14.63
N ILE A 166 1.84 -3.12 -15.24
CA ILE A 166 0.79 -4.13 -15.36
C ILE A 166 0.64 -4.57 -16.82
N THR A 167 0.39 -5.86 -17.00
CA THR A 167 0.12 -6.51 -18.28
C THR A 167 -1.14 -7.37 -18.11
N ASP A 168 -1.85 -7.62 -19.20
CA ASP A 168 -3.00 -8.51 -19.19
C ASP A 168 -2.61 -9.93 -19.59
N VAL A 169 -3.37 -10.94 -19.15
CA VAL A 169 -3.15 -12.36 -19.50
C VAL A 169 -3.21 -12.58 -21.02
N SER A 170 -4.05 -11.83 -21.73
CA SER A 170 -4.11 -11.84 -23.20
C SER A 170 -2.85 -11.27 -23.88
N GLY A 171 -2.02 -10.55 -23.13
CA GLY A 171 -0.89 -9.75 -23.65
C GLY A 171 -1.31 -8.42 -24.28
N LYS A 172 -2.60 -8.10 -24.29
CA LYS A 172 -3.17 -6.89 -24.88
C LYS A 172 -3.98 -6.09 -23.87
N ILE A 173 -3.31 -5.23 -23.11
CA ILE A 173 -3.97 -4.43 -22.08
C ILE A 173 -4.74 -3.23 -22.67
N ALA A 174 -4.36 -2.74 -23.85
CA ALA A 174 -5.05 -1.61 -24.49
C ALA A 174 -6.49 -1.93 -24.93
N GLU A 175 -6.83 -3.20 -25.13
CA GLU A 175 -8.19 -3.63 -25.50
C GLU A 175 -9.14 -3.64 -24.29
N ARG A 176 -8.63 -3.49 -23.06
CA ARG A 176 -9.43 -3.45 -21.84
C ARG A 176 -10.08 -2.08 -21.68
N THR A 177 -11.35 -2.07 -21.28
CA THR A 177 -12.13 -0.84 -21.05
C THR A 177 -12.64 -0.81 -19.61
N ASN A 178 -13.12 0.35 -19.14
CA ASN A 178 -13.66 0.55 -17.79
C ASN A 178 -12.70 0.16 -16.67
N ALA A 179 -11.45 0.60 -16.77
CA ALA A 179 -10.49 0.39 -15.70
C ALA A 179 -10.74 1.38 -14.56
N THR A 180 -10.44 0.98 -13.33
CA THR A 180 -10.54 1.84 -12.15
C THR A 180 -9.29 1.70 -11.31
N LEU A 181 -8.80 2.83 -10.80
CA LEU A 181 -7.80 2.86 -9.76
C LEU A 181 -8.51 2.86 -8.41
N ASN A 182 -8.10 1.95 -7.53
CA ASN A 182 -8.65 1.83 -6.19
C ASN A 182 -7.52 1.96 -5.16
N LEU A 183 -7.74 2.81 -4.17
CA LEU A 183 -6.89 2.92 -3.01
C LEU A 183 -7.33 1.91 -1.96
N HIS A 184 -6.37 1.13 -1.48
CA HIS A 184 -6.56 0.19 -0.41
C HIS A 184 -5.54 0.42 0.70
N TRP A 185 -5.97 0.18 1.92
CA TRP A 185 -5.14 0.13 3.10
C TRP A 185 -5.41 -1.13 3.92
N ASN A 186 -4.38 -1.58 4.63
CA ASN A 186 -4.43 -2.62 5.65
C ASN A 186 -3.76 -2.12 6.93
N ILE A 187 -4.46 -2.21 8.05
CA ILE A 187 -3.95 -1.91 9.38
C ILE A 187 -3.39 -3.19 10.00
N GLN A 188 -2.11 -3.14 10.35
CA GLN A 188 -1.49 -4.12 11.24
C GLN A 188 -1.46 -3.55 12.67
N PRO A 189 -2.21 -4.15 13.61
CA PRO A 189 -2.13 -3.76 15.02
C PRO A 189 -0.89 -4.36 15.70
N TRP A 190 -0.56 -3.87 16.89
CA TRP A 190 0.38 -4.53 17.79
C TRP A 190 -0.20 -5.83 18.34
N VAL A 191 -1.49 -5.82 18.69
CA VAL A 191 -2.24 -6.98 19.16
C VAL A 191 -3.64 -6.96 18.55
N GLY A 192 -4.02 -8.03 17.86
CA GLY A 192 -5.35 -8.19 17.27
C GLY A 192 -5.31 -8.66 15.82
N ALA A 193 -6.48 -8.65 15.18
CA ALA A 193 -6.65 -9.03 13.78
C ALA A 193 -6.24 -7.90 12.83
N LEU A 194 -5.79 -8.26 11.62
CA LEU A 194 -5.57 -7.28 10.56
C LEU A 194 -6.92 -6.71 10.10
N VAL A 195 -6.98 -5.39 9.92
CA VAL A 195 -8.18 -4.70 9.44
C VAL A 195 -7.91 -4.21 8.03
N TRP A 196 -8.81 -4.54 7.11
CA TRP A 196 -8.71 -4.14 5.71
C TRP A 196 -9.61 -2.95 5.43
N THR A 197 -9.41 -2.38 4.23
CA THR A 197 -10.20 -1.26 3.73
C THR A 197 -11.69 -1.57 3.81
N ASN A 198 -12.43 -0.69 4.48
CA ASN A 198 -13.89 -0.70 4.46
C ASN A 198 -14.39 0.46 3.58
N THR A 199 -15.31 0.17 2.67
CA THR A 199 -16.05 1.20 1.91
C THR A 199 -17.40 1.52 2.55
N LYS A 200 -17.89 0.64 3.42
CA LYS A 200 -19.14 0.79 4.15
C LYS A 200 -18.87 1.29 5.57
N THR A 201 -19.79 2.09 6.08
CA THR A 201 -19.79 2.56 7.47
C THR A 201 -20.35 1.48 8.39
N TYR A 202 -19.61 1.13 9.43
CA TYR A 202 -19.98 0.18 10.46
C TYR A 202 -19.87 0.84 11.84
N GLY A 203 -21.00 1.26 12.42
CA GLY A 203 -21.02 1.90 13.73
C GLY A 203 -20.13 3.15 13.76
N ARG A 204 -19.02 3.11 14.52
CA ARG A 204 -18.05 4.22 14.64
C ARG A 204 -16.97 4.21 13.56
N TRP A 205 -16.98 3.25 12.66
CA TRP A 205 -16.01 3.13 11.57
C TRP A 205 -16.67 3.62 10.29
N GLU A 206 -16.34 4.83 9.87
CA GLU A 206 -16.74 5.33 8.56
C GLU A 206 -15.96 4.61 7.47
N GLY A 207 -16.60 4.38 6.32
CA GLY A 207 -15.92 3.88 5.13
C GLY A 207 -14.94 4.91 4.57
N LEU A 208 -13.94 4.44 3.83
CA LEU A 208 -13.02 5.31 3.08
C LEU A 208 -13.82 6.22 2.12
N LYS A 209 -13.70 7.53 2.34
CA LYS A 209 -14.30 8.54 1.45
C LYS A 209 -13.36 8.80 0.28
N GLY A 210 -13.81 8.50 -0.93
CA GLY A 210 -13.03 8.67 -2.16
C GLY A 210 -12.06 7.52 -2.44
N GLY A 211 -10.88 7.83 -2.98
CA GLY A 211 -9.85 6.83 -3.30
C GLY A 211 -10.15 5.96 -4.52
N VAL A 212 -11.11 6.35 -5.36
CA VAL A 212 -11.47 5.64 -6.60
C VAL A 212 -11.41 6.60 -7.79
N SER A 213 -10.75 6.20 -8.87
CA SER A 213 -10.69 6.98 -10.13
C SER A 213 -10.87 6.06 -11.33
N GLY A 214 -11.92 6.28 -12.12
CA GLY A 214 -12.12 5.59 -13.41
C GLY A 214 -11.15 6.09 -14.48
N PHE A 215 -10.76 5.20 -15.39
CA PHE A 215 -9.94 5.53 -16.56
C PHE A 215 -10.09 4.49 -17.68
N GLU A 216 -9.61 4.86 -18.86
CA GLU A 216 -9.51 3.95 -20.00
C GLU A 216 -8.05 3.78 -20.42
N PHE A 217 -7.71 2.59 -20.90
CA PHE A 217 -6.40 2.35 -21.47
C PHE A 217 -6.34 3.01 -22.85
N PRO A 218 -5.39 3.91 -23.11
CA PRO A 218 -5.22 4.51 -24.42
C PRO A 218 -4.72 3.47 -25.42
N ALA A 219 -4.95 3.74 -26.70
CA ALA A 219 -4.41 2.94 -27.79
C ALA A 219 -2.88 2.78 -27.67
N LEU A 220 -2.38 1.64 -28.16
CA LEU A 220 -0.97 1.29 -28.13
C LEU A 220 -0.13 2.39 -28.79
N LYS A 221 0.74 3.03 -28.02
CA LYS A 221 1.72 3.96 -28.58
C LYS A 221 2.90 3.18 -29.16
N GLY A 222 3.35 3.58 -30.34
CA GLY A 222 4.58 3.04 -30.93
C GLY A 222 5.75 3.27 -29.98
N SER A 223 6.54 2.22 -29.72
CA SER A 223 7.67 2.25 -28.78
C SER A 223 8.68 3.37 -29.04
N GLU A 224 8.75 3.88 -30.28
CA GLU A 224 9.65 4.97 -30.70
C GLU A 224 9.13 6.36 -30.32
N THR A 225 7.82 6.51 -30.10
CA THR A 225 7.18 7.80 -29.81
C THR A 225 7.19 8.18 -28.34
N VAL A 226 7.46 7.22 -27.43
CA VAL A 226 7.38 7.44 -25.98
C VAL A 226 8.78 7.62 -25.40
N LYS A 227 9.00 8.73 -24.71
CA LYS A 227 10.28 9.04 -24.06
C LYS A 227 10.59 8.00 -22.98
N LYS A 228 11.81 7.48 -22.97
CA LYS A 228 12.26 6.45 -22.00
C LYS A 228 12.14 6.93 -20.55
N GLU A 229 12.21 8.24 -20.27
CA GLU A 229 12.01 8.78 -18.91
C GLU A 229 10.57 8.60 -18.40
N GLU A 230 9.58 8.60 -19.29
CA GLU A 230 8.17 8.47 -18.95
C GLU A 230 7.80 7.03 -18.58
N LEU A 231 8.51 6.07 -19.16
CA LEU A 231 8.39 4.63 -18.91
C LEU A 231 9.17 4.15 -17.68
N ARG A 232 9.85 5.03 -16.96
CA ARG A 232 10.54 4.63 -15.72
C ARG A 232 9.53 4.35 -14.63
N THR A 233 9.73 3.26 -13.89
CA THR A 233 9.03 3.02 -12.63
C THR A 233 9.72 3.77 -11.50
N GLU A 234 8.99 4.01 -10.41
CA GLU A 234 9.60 4.51 -9.19
C GLU A 234 10.56 3.47 -8.62
N THR A 235 11.80 3.86 -8.38
CA THR A 235 12.78 3.01 -7.67
C THR A 235 12.61 3.22 -6.17
N GLY A 236 11.97 2.27 -5.48
CA GLY A 236 11.85 2.30 -4.03
C GLY A 236 13.19 2.15 -3.29
N GLY A 237 13.15 2.24 -1.96
CA GLY A 237 14.30 1.93 -1.09
C GLY A 237 14.81 0.49 -1.22
N GLU A 238 14.01 -0.38 -1.85
CA GLU A 238 14.26 -1.78 -2.19
C GLU A 238 15.21 -1.98 -3.38
N ARG A 239 16.19 -1.10 -3.56
CA ARG A 239 17.16 -1.11 -4.68
C ARG A 239 17.85 -2.47 -4.92
N ASN A 240 17.70 -3.44 -4.03
CA ASN A 240 18.30 -4.77 -4.08
C ASN A 240 17.30 -5.95 -4.28
N ARG A 241 16.01 -5.73 -4.61
CA ARG A 241 15.11 -6.83 -5.02
C ARG A 241 14.63 -6.64 -6.46
N GLY A 242 15.60 -6.71 -7.35
CA GLY A 242 15.43 -6.78 -8.80
C GLY A 242 16.52 -7.62 -9.50
N SER A 243 17.42 -8.25 -8.73
CA SER A 243 18.08 -9.46 -9.19
C SER A 243 17.08 -10.60 -8.96
N PRO A 244 16.49 -11.17 -10.01
CA PRO A 244 15.67 -12.37 -9.86
C PRO A 244 16.58 -13.53 -9.40
N ALA A 245 15.98 -14.53 -8.76
CA ALA A 245 16.62 -15.85 -8.66
C ALA A 245 16.92 -16.40 -10.06
#